data_AF-A0A9E2GAN2-F1
#
_entry.id   AF-A0A9E2GAN2-F1
#
_cell.length_a   1.000
_cell.length_b   1.000
_cell.length_c   1.000
_cell.angle_alpha   90.00
_cell.angle_beta   90.00
_cell.angle_gamma   90.00
#
_symmetry.space_group_name_H-M   'P 1'
#
loop_
_entity.id
_entity.type
_entity.pdbx_description
1 polymer ?
#
loop_
_entity_poly.entity_id
_entity_poly.type
_entity_poly.pdbx_seq_one_letter_code
_entity_poly.pdbx_strand_id
1 'polypeptide(L)'
;MKAKYLEKLRDQLQEFQASKTDIDDILSDYGQLYDDALSKGKTDDEIYQLLGNPRQVAYELIDSIKIKQHNYKRNKIVALMPFISVIIFMILGFGWDLWHPGWLVFLLIPMTAIVLNSNAKNSIVALSPFICTLAYLLLGFKYGLWHPGWLVFLFIPVISIILNTRLKDVFVALSPFAAVIAFMILGTYYDLWNPGWLVFLIIPMLGILQMRTFWKMIVSELSFVVAIPFYLYMGYVQGSWLIGGLGFILPIAVSMMFGEMNFVWDIPKGPLRKKTIILLSTIALSIAVFVALGLLLNGWAYAWQIFLLIPVVSILLFDKFRFASITPFVAVVLFFSIGYFFNMFQLSWLAFLIIPIAAILENA
;
A
#
# COMPACT_ATOMS: atom_id res chain seq x y z
N MET A 1 36.80 -25.60 37.53
CA MET A 1 36.91 -25.76 36.05
C MET A 1 36.21 -24.66 35.25
N LYS A 2 35.15 -24.03 35.77
CA LYS A 2 34.44 -22.87 35.18
C LYS A 2 35.33 -21.80 34.52
N ALA A 3 36.28 -21.22 35.27
CA ALA A 3 37.14 -20.14 34.75
C ALA A 3 37.88 -20.54 33.47
N LYS A 4 38.42 -21.77 33.42
CA LYS A 4 39.13 -22.32 32.26
C LYS A 4 38.21 -22.57 31.06
N TYR A 5 36.93 -22.92 31.31
CA TYR A 5 35.93 -23.05 30.25
C TYR A 5 35.58 -21.69 29.64
N LEU A 6 35.27 -20.71 30.49
CA LEU A 6 34.90 -19.35 30.06
C LEU A 6 36.07 -18.64 29.36
N GLU A 7 37.30 -18.84 29.82
CA GLU A 7 38.51 -18.31 29.16
C GLU A 7 38.66 -18.86 27.74
N LYS A 8 38.52 -20.18 27.56
CA LYS A 8 38.54 -20.79 26.22
C LYS A 8 37.41 -20.29 25.32
N LEU A 9 36.21 -20.11 25.87
CA LEU A 9 35.07 -19.57 25.10
C LEU A 9 35.35 -18.13 24.67
N ARG A 10 35.92 -17.31 25.57
CA ARG A 10 36.33 -15.93 25.29
C ARG A 10 37.34 -15.88 24.14
N ASP A 11 38.38 -16.69 24.19
CA ASP A 11 39.43 -16.70 23.16
C ASP A 11 38.85 -17.03 21.78
N GLN A 12 37.92 -18.00 21.72
CA GLN A 12 37.24 -18.36 20.47
C GLN A 12 36.32 -17.24 19.96
N LEU A 13 35.54 -16.60 20.84
CA LEU A 13 34.69 -15.47 20.45
C LEU A 13 35.52 -14.26 19.97
N GLN A 14 36.70 -14.03 20.56
CA GLN A 14 37.65 -13.01 20.11
C GLN A 14 38.23 -13.32 18.73
N GLU A 15 38.61 -14.58 18.49
CA GLU A 15 39.08 -15.05 17.19
C GLU A 15 38.02 -14.83 16.09
N PHE A 16 36.74 -14.96 16.44
CA PHE A 16 35.61 -14.69 15.57
C PHE A 16 35.20 -13.20 15.47
N GLN A 17 36.00 -12.27 16.02
CA GLN A 17 35.75 -10.82 15.98
C GLN A 17 34.42 -10.38 16.63
N ALA A 18 33.95 -11.12 17.65
CA ALA A 18 32.80 -10.68 18.44
C ALA A 18 33.10 -9.36 19.17
N SER A 19 32.08 -8.53 19.39
CA SER A 19 32.26 -7.28 20.12
C SER A 19 32.52 -7.58 21.60
N LYS A 20 33.24 -6.69 22.31
CA LYS A 20 33.52 -6.87 23.74
C LYS A 20 32.23 -7.05 24.55
N THR A 21 31.20 -6.27 24.24
CA THR A 21 29.89 -6.37 24.90
C THR A 21 29.23 -7.72 24.63
N ASP A 22 29.24 -8.22 23.39
CA ASP A 22 28.67 -9.54 23.08
C ASP A 22 29.44 -10.67 23.79
N ILE A 23 30.77 -10.55 23.87
CA ILE A 23 31.61 -11.50 24.62
C ILE A 23 31.22 -11.50 26.10
N ASP A 24 31.11 -10.33 26.72
CA ASP A 24 30.77 -10.20 28.14
C ASP A 24 29.36 -10.75 28.43
N ASP A 25 28.38 -10.48 27.56
CA ASP A 25 27.01 -11.00 27.65
C ASP A 25 27.01 -12.55 27.58
N ILE A 26 27.65 -13.12 26.56
CA ILE A 26 27.70 -14.58 26.36
C ILE A 26 28.43 -15.27 27.52
N LEU A 27 29.54 -14.70 28.00
CA LEU A 27 30.27 -15.26 29.14
C LEU A 27 29.47 -15.18 30.44
N SER A 28 28.66 -14.14 30.62
CA SER A 28 27.73 -14.02 31.74
C SER A 28 26.67 -15.12 31.70
N ASP A 29 26.02 -15.31 30.55
CA ASP A 29 24.97 -16.33 30.36
C ASP A 29 25.52 -17.74 30.57
N TYR A 30 26.65 -18.07 29.91
CA TYR A 30 27.31 -19.37 30.10
C TYR A 30 27.87 -19.54 31.51
N GLY A 31 28.27 -18.45 32.17
CA GLY A 31 28.68 -18.45 33.56
C GLY A 31 27.54 -18.84 34.50
N GLN A 32 26.33 -18.31 34.28
CA GLN A 32 25.13 -18.66 35.03
C GLN A 32 24.71 -20.11 34.77
N LEU A 33 24.69 -20.55 33.49
CA LEU A 33 24.38 -21.94 33.16
C LEU A 33 25.34 -22.94 33.83
N TYR A 34 26.61 -22.57 33.96
CA TYR A 34 27.61 -23.37 34.67
C TYR A 34 27.27 -23.47 36.17
N ASP A 35 26.97 -22.34 36.82
CA ASP A 35 26.63 -22.29 38.24
C ASP A 35 25.34 -23.08 38.53
N ASP A 36 24.33 -22.95 37.68
CA ASP A 36 23.08 -23.69 37.77
C ASP A 36 23.29 -25.20 37.67
N ALA A 37 24.14 -25.65 36.75
CA ALA A 37 24.45 -27.06 36.59
C ALA A 37 25.22 -27.61 37.80
N LEU A 38 26.12 -26.81 38.36
CA LEU A 38 26.89 -27.14 39.55
C LEU A 38 25.98 -27.21 40.80
N SER A 39 25.00 -26.31 40.92
CA SER A 39 23.97 -26.34 41.98
C SER A 39 23.07 -27.59 41.94
N LYS A 40 22.92 -28.19 40.76
CA LYS A 40 22.17 -29.44 40.54
C LYS A 40 23.01 -30.70 40.82
N GLY A 41 24.23 -30.54 41.35
CA GLY A 41 25.11 -31.64 41.71
C GLY A 41 25.83 -32.31 40.53
N LYS A 42 25.85 -31.66 39.35
CA LYS A 42 26.62 -32.17 38.20
C LYS A 42 28.11 -31.96 38.41
N THR A 43 28.90 -32.91 37.95
CA THR A 43 30.37 -32.81 37.94
C THR A 43 30.86 -31.91 36.80
N ASP A 44 32.06 -31.34 36.93
CA ASP A 44 32.62 -30.42 35.93
C ASP A 44 32.69 -31.03 34.50
N ASP A 45 32.90 -32.35 34.39
CA ASP A 45 32.94 -33.07 33.11
C ASP A 45 31.54 -33.25 32.50
N GLU A 46 30.52 -33.52 33.32
CA GLU A 46 29.12 -33.57 32.87
C GLU A 46 28.64 -32.19 32.43
N ILE A 47 29.09 -31.12 33.09
CA ILE A 47 28.80 -29.74 32.69
C ILE A 47 29.46 -29.43 31.35
N TYR A 48 30.70 -29.89 31.12
CA TYR A 48 31.39 -29.73 29.83
C TYR A 48 30.66 -30.45 28.69
N GLN A 49 30.11 -31.64 28.95
CA GLN A 49 29.27 -32.35 27.98
C GLN A 49 27.92 -31.66 27.75
N LEU A 50 27.32 -31.09 28.80
CA LEU A 50 26.03 -30.39 28.73
C LEU A 50 26.11 -29.08 27.96
N LEU A 51 27.12 -28.26 28.24
CA LEU A 51 27.31 -26.94 27.61
C LEU A 51 27.99 -27.03 26.24
N GLY A 52 28.64 -28.17 25.95
CA GLY A 52 29.38 -28.38 24.71
C GLY A 52 30.77 -27.76 24.70
N ASN A 53 31.55 -28.12 23.68
CA ASN A 53 32.92 -27.61 23.51
C ASN A 53 32.89 -26.09 23.24
N PRO A 54 33.70 -25.27 23.94
CA PRO A 54 33.77 -23.82 23.72
C PRO A 54 33.94 -23.40 22.25
N ARG A 55 34.68 -24.19 21.44
CA ARG A 55 34.83 -23.92 20.00
C ARG A 55 33.53 -24.08 19.24
N GLN A 56 32.78 -25.15 19.52
CA GLN A 56 31.51 -25.45 18.84
C GLN A 56 30.46 -24.43 19.23
N VAL A 57 30.38 -24.10 20.52
CA VAL A 57 29.50 -23.04 21.04
C VAL A 57 29.79 -21.71 20.34
N ALA A 58 31.05 -21.29 20.29
CA ALA A 58 31.43 -20.04 19.63
C ALA A 58 31.10 -20.06 18.12
N TYR A 59 31.26 -21.21 17.46
CA TYR A 59 30.90 -21.39 16.05
C TYR A 59 29.38 -21.32 15.82
N GLU A 60 28.56 -21.89 16.70
CA GLU A 60 27.10 -21.81 16.62
C GLU A 60 26.59 -20.39 16.88
N LEU A 61 27.26 -19.63 17.75
CA LEU A 61 26.89 -18.26 18.09
C LEU A 61 27.37 -17.23 17.06
N ILE A 62 28.32 -17.55 16.18
CA ILE A 62 28.92 -16.55 15.30
C ILE A 62 27.90 -15.90 14.35
N ASP A 63 26.97 -16.70 13.83
CA ASP A 63 25.97 -16.22 12.88
C ASP A 63 24.96 -15.30 13.57
N SER A 64 24.56 -15.63 14.80
CA SER A 64 23.67 -14.79 15.60
C SER A 64 24.33 -13.47 15.99
N ILE A 65 25.60 -13.49 16.39
CA ILE A 65 26.39 -12.28 16.70
C ILE A 65 26.53 -11.39 15.46
N LYS A 66 26.88 -11.97 14.30
CA LYS A 66 27.01 -11.23 13.04
C LYS A 66 25.68 -10.57 12.63
N ILE A 67 24.56 -11.29 12.75
CA ILE A 67 23.22 -10.75 12.47
C ILE A 67 22.89 -9.60 13.44
N LYS A 68 23.13 -9.76 14.75
CA LYS A 68 22.89 -8.73 15.77
C LYS A 68 23.70 -7.47 15.48
N GLN A 69 25.00 -7.62 15.19
CA GLN A 69 25.87 -6.49 14.83
C GLN A 69 25.43 -5.78 13.55
N HIS A 70 25.03 -6.53 12.53
CA HIS A 70 24.52 -5.97 11.28
C HIS A 70 23.25 -5.14 11.52
N ASN A 71 22.31 -5.65 12.32
CA ASN A 71 21.07 -4.95 12.64
C ASN A 71 21.33 -3.71 13.50
N TYR A 72 22.25 -3.79 14.46
CA TYR A 72 22.64 -2.64 15.29
C TYR A 72 23.22 -1.50 14.45
N LYS A 73 24.14 -1.79 13.51
CA LYS A 73 24.72 -0.78 12.61
C LYS A 73 23.64 -0.11 11.75
N ARG A 74 22.71 -0.90 11.19
CA ARG A 74 21.56 -0.38 10.41
C ARG A 74 20.69 0.56 11.25
N ASN A 75 20.30 0.13 12.44
CA ASN A 75 19.46 0.92 13.35
C ASN A 75 20.14 2.22 13.77
N LYS A 76 21.46 2.20 14.02
CA LYS A 76 22.23 3.41 14.34
C LYS A 76 22.21 4.41 13.18
N ILE A 77 22.35 3.95 11.94
CA ILE A 77 22.26 4.82 10.76
C ILE A 77 20.87 5.45 10.67
N VAL A 78 19.81 4.65 10.84
CA VAL A 78 18.41 5.15 10.83
C VAL A 78 18.18 6.20 11.92
N ALA A 79 18.68 5.97 13.14
CA ALA A 79 18.56 6.92 14.24
C ALA A 79 19.29 8.25 14.01
N LEU A 80 20.33 8.25 13.17
CA LEU A 80 21.09 9.46 12.81
C LEU A 80 20.43 10.27 11.68
N MET A 81 19.52 9.66 10.90
CA MET A 81 18.92 10.33 9.73
C MET A 81 18.18 11.63 10.06
N PRO A 82 17.40 11.77 11.15
CA PRO A 82 16.76 13.04 11.48
C PRO A 82 17.76 14.19 11.65
N PHE A 83 18.89 13.94 12.32
CA PHE A 83 19.95 14.94 12.52
C PHE A 83 20.61 15.32 11.19
N ILE A 84 20.93 14.31 10.36
CA ILE A 84 21.50 14.53 9.03
C ILE A 84 20.52 15.34 8.16
N SER A 85 19.23 15.00 8.18
CA SER A 85 18.20 15.72 7.44
C SER A 85 18.08 17.17 7.91
N VAL A 86 18.12 17.45 9.22
CA VAL A 86 18.09 18.82 9.75
C VAL A 86 19.33 19.60 9.33
N ILE A 87 20.53 19.02 9.41
CA ILE A 87 21.77 19.69 8.99
C ILE A 87 21.69 20.07 7.51
N ILE A 88 21.30 19.13 6.64
CA ILE A 88 21.17 19.38 5.20
C ILE A 88 20.08 20.44 4.96
N PHE A 89 18.93 20.36 5.64
CA PHE A 89 17.85 21.34 5.53
C PHE A 89 18.31 22.76 5.90
N MET A 90 19.07 22.91 6.99
CA MET A 90 19.60 24.20 7.41
C MET A 90 20.65 24.74 6.42
N ILE A 91 21.51 23.87 5.88
CA ILE A 91 22.47 24.27 4.84
C ILE A 91 21.73 24.74 3.57
N LEU A 92 20.66 24.05 3.16
CA LEU A 92 19.85 24.45 2.01
C LEU A 92 19.12 25.79 2.24
N GLY A 93 18.56 25.98 3.44
CA GLY A 93 17.86 27.20 3.81
C GLY A 93 18.79 28.42 3.94
N PHE A 94 19.85 28.32 4.74
CA PHE A 94 20.77 29.46 4.94
C PHE A 94 21.72 29.70 3.76
N GLY A 95 22.12 28.64 3.04
CA GLY A 95 23.07 28.74 1.93
C GLY A 95 22.44 29.20 0.62
N TRP A 96 21.23 28.73 0.31
CA TRP A 96 20.58 28.94 -1.00
C TRP A 96 19.14 29.45 -0.92
N ASP A 97 18.62 29.77 0.27
CA ASP A 97 17.22 30.18 0.51
C ASP A 97 16.18 29.14 0.05
N LEU A 98 16.59 27.87 -0.02
CA LEU A 98 15.80 26.75 -0.52
C LEU A 98 14.92 26.11 0.57
N TRP A 99 14.21 26.92 1.36
CA TRP A 99 13.33 26.42 2.43
C TRP A 99 12.16 25.58 1.90
N HIS A 100 11.55 26.05 0.81
CA HIS A 100 10.34 25.45 0.23
C HIS A 100 10.56 24.13 -0.51
N PRO A 101 11.67 23.87 -1.22
CA PRO A 101 12.00 22.51 -1.66
C PRO A 101 12.83 21.75 -0.62
N GLY A 102 13.48 22.44 0.32
CA GLY A 102 14.42 21.86 1.27
C GLY A 102 13.79 20.84 2.21
N TRP A 103 12.50 20.98 2.55
CA TRP A 103 11.83 20.02 3.44
C TRP A 103 11.77 18.61 2.85
N LEU A 104 11.96 18.42 1.54
CA LEU A 104 12.01 17.09 0.92
C LEU A 104 13.15 16.22 1.46
N VAL A 105 14.18 16.83 2.03
CA VAL A 105 15.29 16.12 2.69
C VAL A 105 14.81 15.29 3.89
N PHE A 106 13.68 15.63 4.51
CA PHE A 106 13.10 14.82 5.58
C PHE A 106 12.57 13.46 5.11
N LEU A 107 12.34 13.28 3.80
CA LEU A 107 11.99 11.98 3.25
C LEU A 107 13.15 10.96 3.38
N LEU A 108 14.39 11.41 3.58
CA LEU A 108 15.52 10.52 3.86
C LEU A 108 15.30 9.65 5.10
N ILE A 109 14.57 10.15 6.11
CA ILE A 109 14.32 9.43 7.36
C ILE A 109 13.58 8.09 7.10
N PRO A 110 12.35 8.08 6.54
CA PRO A 110 11.67 6.84 6.23
C PRO A 110 12.35 6.07 5.10
N MET A 111 12.94 6.74 4.10
CA MET A 111 13.59 6.05 2.97
C MET A 111 14.79 5.21 3.41
N THR A 112 15.67 5.74 4.27
CA THR A 112 16.82 4.99 4.79
C THR A 112 16.38 3.83 5.66
N ALA A 113 15.34 3.99 6.48
CA ALA A 113 14.77 2.90 7.27
C ALA A 113 14.28 1.76 6.37
N ILE A 114 13.57 2.07 5.29
CA ILE A 114 13.08 1.09 4.32
C ILE A 114 14.24 0.38 3.63
N VAL A 115 15.22 1.12 3.11
CA VAL A 115 16.38 0.56 2.38
C VAL A 115 17.18 -0.40 3.24
N LEU A 116 17.42 -0.05 4.50
CA LEU A 116 18.27 -0.85 5.38
C LEU A 116 17.54 -2.05 5.98
N ASN A 117 16.23 -1.95 6.25
CA ASN A 117 15.48 -2.99 6.96
C ASN A 117 14.65 -3.90 6.06
N SER A 118 14.58 -3.63 4.75
CA SER A 118 13.80 -4.43 3.80
C SER A 118 14.68 -5.07 2.72
N ASN A 119 14.21 -6.19 2.17
CA ASN A 119 14.84 -6.83 1.00
C ASN A 119 14.69 -5.94 -0.24
N ALA A 120 15.66 -5.99 -1.17
CA ALA A 120 15.72 -5.11 -2.35
C ALA A 120 14.38 -4.96 -3.10
N LYS A 121 13.68 -6.08 -3.34
CA LYS A 121 12.36 -6.08 -3.99
C LYS A 121 11.31 -5.28 -3.20
N ASN A 122 11.22 -5.51 -1.90
CA ASN A 122 10.26 -4.83 -1.02
C ASN A 122 10.64 -3.36 -0.84
N SER A 123 11.94 -3.07 -0.76
CA SER A 123 12.45 -1.69 -0.69
C SER A 123 12.04 -0.90 -1.92
N ILE A 124 12.16 -1.45 -3.14
CA ILE A 124 11.75 -0.75 -4.37
C ILE A 124 10.25 -0.38 -4.33
N VAL A 125 9.38 -1.32 -3.93
CA VAL A 125 7.94 -1.06 -3.82
C VAL A 125 7.65 -0.01 -2.75
N ALA A 126 8.26 -0.14 -1.56
CA ALA A 126 8.03 0.77 -0.44
C ALA A 126 8.64 2.17 -0.65
N LEU A 127 9.69 2.30 -1.46
CA LEU A 127 10.27 3.59 -1.84
C LEU A 127 9.49 4.30 -2.96
N SER A 128 8.69 3.56 -3.74
CA SER A 128 7.99 4.13 -4.89
C SER A 128 7.13 5.35 -4.57
N PRO A 129 6.41 5.48 -3.43
CA PRO A 129 5.65 6.69 -3.14
C PRO A 129 6.54 7.91 -2.91
N PHE A 130 7.71 7.73 -2.29
CA PHE A 130 8.67 8.81 -2.04
C PHE A 130 9.29 9.30 -3.35
N ILE A 131 9.71 8.36 -4.20
CA ILE A 131 10.30 8.66 -5.51
C ILE A 131 9.25 9.35 -6.40
N CYS A 132 8.01 8.88 -6.41
CA CYS A 132 6.93 9.49 -7.19
C CYS A 132 6.57 10.89 -6.67
N THR A 133 6.56 11.10 -5.36
CA THR A 133 6.35 12.43 -4.76
C THR A 133 7.44 13.40 -5.15
N LEU A 134 8.71 12.97 -5.08
CA LEU A 134 9.85 13.79 -5.51
C LEU A 134 9.74 14.16 -7.00
N ALA A 135 9.46 13.17 -7.85
CA ALA A 135 9.27 13.40 -9.29
C ALA A 135 8.08 14.32 -9.58
N TYR A 136 6.95 14.14 -8.91
CA TYR A 136 5.76 15.00 -9.05
C TYR A 136 6.06 16.45 -8.69
N LEU A 137 6.74 16.70 -7.58
CA LEU A 137 7.10 18.05 -7.14
C LEU A 137 8.15 18.69 -8.06
N LEU A 138 9.12 17.91 -8.55
CA LEU A 138 10.08 18.40 -9.55
C LEU A 138 9.37 18.80 -10.86
N LEU A 139 8.41 17.99 -11.33
CA LEU A 139 7.59 18.31 -12.50
C LEU A 139 6.74 19.58 -12.28
N GLY A 140 6.10 19.69 -11.12
CA GLY A 140 5.28 20.84 -10.76
C GLY A 140 6.07 22.13 -10.62
N PHE A 141 7.16 22.14 -9.84
CA PHE A 141 7.93 23.35 -9.58
C PHE A 141 8.80 23.80 -10.75
N LYS A 142 9.45 22.87 -11.46
CA LYS A 142 10.38 23.21 -12.54
C LYS A 142 9.68 23.44 -13.88
N TYR A 143 8.64 22.66 -14.17
CA TYR A 143 7.99 22.65 -15.49
C TYR A 143 6.53 23.12 -15.46
N GLY A 144 5.96 23.40 -14.28
CA GLY A 144 4.54 23.77 -14.15
C GLY A 144 3.58 22.62 -14.46
N LEU A 145 4.08 21.39 -14.61
CA LEU A 145 3.32 20.22 -15.08
C LEU A 145 2.55 19.55 -13.94
N TRP A 146 1.77 20.31 -13.16
CA TRP A 146 0.91 19.76 -12.11
C TRP A 146 -0.16 18.81 -12.68
N HIS A 147 -0.69 19.19 -13.84
CA HIS A 147 -1.57 18.38 -14.67
C HIS A 147 -0.96 18.30 -16.08
N PRO A 148 -0.61 17.11 -16.60
CA PRO A 148 -0.93 15.75 -16.11
C PRO A 148 0.15 15.12 -15.21
N GLY A 149 1.06 15.87 -14.56
CA GLY A 149 2.18 15.28 -13.81
C GLY A 149 1.81 14.32 -12.69
N TRP A 150 0.57 14.35 -12.19
CA TRP A 150 0.05 13.36 -11.25
C TRP A 150 0.09 11.92 -11.80
N LEU A 151 0.16 11.72 -13.12
CA LEU A 151 0.33 10.41 -13.75
C LEU A 151 1.55 9.64 -13.23
N VAL A 152 2.56 10.34 -12.70
CA VAL A 152 3.72 9.70 -12.07
C VAL A 152 3.31 8.78 -10.91
N PHE A 153 2.22 9.07 -10.18
CA PHE A 153 1.75 8.21 -9.10
C PHE A 153 1.25 6.84 -9.59
N LEU A 154 0.93 6.69 -10.88
CA LEU A 154 0.61 5.39 -11.46
C LEU A 154 1.81 4.43 -11.46
N PHE A 155 3.05 4.93 -11.35
CA PHE A 155 4.23 4.07 -11.23
C PHE A 155 4.23 3.24 -9.94
N ILE A 156 3.59 3.71 -8.85
CA ILE A 156 3.52 2.99 -7.57
C ILE A 156 2.88 1.59 -7.77
N PRO A 157 1.62 1.47 -8.22
CA PRO A 157 1.02 0.17 -8.45
C PRO A 157 1.68 -0.58 -9.61
N VAL A 158 2.15 0.09 -10.68
CA VAL A 158 2.83 -0.55 -11.81
C VAL A 158 4.10 -1.28 -11.36
N ILE A 159 4.96 -0.63 -10.57
CA ILE A 159 6.18 -1.25 -10.02
C ILE A 159 5.80 -2.46 -9.15
N SER A 160 4.78 -2.32 -8.30
CA SER A 160 4.31 -3.41 -7.46
C SER A 160 3.83 -4.61 -8.28
N ILE A 161 3.06 -4.38 -9.34
CA ILE A 161 2.53 -5.43 -10.23
C ILE A 161 3.67 -6.14 -10.96
N ILE A 162 4.60 -5.39 -11.56
CA ILE A 162 5.74 -5.95 -12.31
C ILE A 162 6.58 -6.86 -11.42
N LEU A 163 6.81 -6.46 -10.17
CA LEU A 163 7.64 -7.23 -9.24
C LEU A 163 6.89 -8.44 -8.66
N ASN A 164 5.59 -8.34 -8.38
CA ASN A 164 4.85 -9.35 -7.61
C ASN A 164 3.95 -10.27 -8.45
N THR A 165 3.77 -10.00 -9.74
CA THR A 165 2.85 -10.75 -10.61
C THR A 165 3.62 -11.66 -11.57
N ARG A 166 3.03 -12.81 -11.92
CA ARG A 166 3.59 -13.72 -12.94
C ARG A 166 3.52 -13.08 -14.32
N LEU A 167 4.54 -13.25 -15.15
CA LEU A 167 4.63 -12.64 -16.49
C LEU A 167 3.36 -12.79 -17.34
N LYS A 168 2.69 -13.96 -17.29
CA LYS A 168 1.44 -14.22 -18.00
C LYS A 168 0.25 -13.35 -17.58
N ASP A 169 0.25 -12.88 -16.32
CA ASP A 169 -0.84 -12.11 -15.72
C ASP A 169 -0.51 -10.60 -15.71
N VAL A 170 0.75 -10.23 -15.96
CA VAL A 170 1.24 -8.83 -15.94
C VAL A 170 0.52 -7.96 -16.98
N PHE A 171 0.28 -8.46 -18.19
CA PHE A 171 -0.36 -7.67 -19.25
C PHE A 171 -1.77 -7.23 -18.87
N VAL A 172 -2.59 -8.15 -18.35
CA VAL A 172 -3.95 -7.84 -17.88
C VAL A 172 -3.88 -6.88 -16.69
N ALA A 173 -2.98 -7.13 -15.73
CA ALA A 173 -2.83 -6.30 -14.54
C ALA A 173 -2.34 -4.86 -14.84
N LEU A 174 -1.51 -4.67 -15.87
CA LEU A 174 -1.02 -3.35 -16.29
C LEU A 174 -1.99 -2.60 -17.22
N SER A 175 -2.95 -3.31 -17.82
CA SER A 175 -3.88 -2.75 -18.79
C SER A 175 -4.68 -1.53 -18.30
N PRO A 176 -5.12 -1.40 -17.03
CA PRO A 176 -5.81 -0.20 -16.58
C PRO A 176 -4.92 1.03 -16.58
N PHE A 177 -3.64 0.88 -16.23
CA PHE A 177 -2.67 1.99 -16.22
C PHE A 177 -2.34 2.45 -17.64
N ALA A 178 -2.14 1.49 -18.56
CA ALA A 178 -1.97 1.78 -19.97
C ALA A 178 -3.19 2.52 -20.55
N ALA A 179 -4.39 2.07 -20.18
CA ALA A 179 -5.65 2.70 -20.61
C ALA A 179 -5.80 4.13 -20.08
N VAL A 180 -5.48 4.39 -18.81
CA VAL A 180 -5.51 5.75 -18.25
C VAL A 180 -4.53 6.67 -18.98
N ILE A 181 -3.29 6.22 -19.23
CA ILE A 181 -2.29 7.02 -19.94
C ILE A 181 -2.77 7.35 -21.36
N ALA A 182 -3.24 6.36 -22.10
CA ALA A 182 -3.76 6.56 -23.46
C ALA A 182 -5.03 7.42 -23.47
N PHE A 183 -5.96 7.25 -22.52
CA PHE A 183 -7.14 8.09 -22.37
C PHE A 183 -6.77 9.55 -22.11
N MET A 184 -5.81 9.81 -21.23
CA MET A 184 -5.31 11.16 -20.97
C MET A 184 -4.68 11.76 -22.21
N ILE A 185 -3.87 11.01 -22.97
CA ILE A 185 -3.26 11.50 -24.21
C ILE A 185 -4.34 11.83 -25.25
N LEU A 186 -5.32 10.95 -25.46
CA LEU A 186 -6.42 11.16 -26.41
C LEU A 186 -7.27 12.36 -26.02
N GLY A 187 -7.61 12.51 -24.73
CA GLY A 187 -8.38 13.62 -24.23
C GLY A 187 -7.63 14.95 -24.32
N THR A 188 -6.37 15.02 -23.89
CA THR A 188 -5.65 16.31 -23.80
C THR A 188 -5.07 16.78 -25.13
N TYR A 189 -4.58 15.88 -25.98
CA TYR A 189 -3.93 16.27 -27.23
C TYR A 189 -4.86 16.22 -28.46
N TYR A 190 -5.90 15.38 -28.42
CA TYR A 190 -6.79 15.19 -29.57
C TYR A 190 -8.25 15.57 -29.29
N ASP A 191 -8.57 16.02 -28.07
CA ASP A 191 -9.95 16.34 -27.62
C ASP A 191 -10.93 15.16 -27.79
N LEU A 192 -10.41 13.94 -27.76
CA LEU A 192 -11.16 12.70 -27.99
C LEU A 192 -11.68 12.11 -26.67
N TRP A 193 -12.28 12.90 -25.79
CA TRP A 193 -12.76 12.42 -24.48
C TRP A 193 -13.90 11.39 -24.61
N ASN A 194 -14.86 11.63 -25.49
CA ASN A 194 -16.04 10.78 -25.64
C ASN A 194 -15.81 9.47 -26.45
N PRO A 195 -14.96 9.42 -27.48
CA PRO A 195 -14.53 8.15 -28.06
C PRO A 195 -13.35 7.52 -27.29
N GLY A 196 -12.58 8.33 -26.55
CA GLY A 196 -11.34 7.87 -25.90
C GLY A 196 -11.56 6.87 -24.78
N TRP A 197 -12.73 6.86 -24.14
CA TRP A 197 -13.00 5.88 -23.08
C TRP A 197 -12.99 4.43 -23.60
N LEU A 198 -13.17 4.22 -24.92
CA LEU A 198 -13.08 2.90 -25.54
C LEU A 198 -11.74 2.20 -25.27
N VAL A 199 -10.68 2.96 -25.00
CA VAL A 199 -9.38 2.40 -24.61
C VAL A 199 -9.49 1.53 -23.36
N PHE A 200 -10.38 1.83 -22.42
CA PHE A 200 -10.58 1.01 -21.22
C PHE A 200 -11.09 -0.40 -21.52
N LEU A 201 -11.65 -0.64 -22.72
CA LEU A 201 -12.06 -1.97 -23.16
C LEU A 201 -10.88 -2.93 -23.34
N ILE A 202 -9.65 -2.43 -23.42
CA ILE A 202 -8.45 -3.29 -23.39
C ILE A 202 -8.39 -4.16 -22.12
N ILE A 203 -8.98 -3.72 -21.02
CA ILE A 203 -8.99 -4.45 -19.74
C ILE A 203 -9.80 -5.75 -19.85
N PRO A 204 -11.12 -5.72 -20.16
CA PRO A 204 -11.89 -6.94 -20.34
C PRO A 204 -11.40 -7.78 -21.52
N MET A 205 -10.99 -7.16 -22.64
CA MET A 205 -10.50 -7.89 -23.81
C MET A 205 -9.23 -8.70 -23.50
N LEU A 206 -8.21 -8.08 -22.88
CA LEU A 206 -7.02 -8.84 -22.47
C LEU A 206 -7.33 -9.92 -21.42
N GLY A 207 -8.32 -9.69 -20.55
CA GLY A 207 -8.80 -10.70 -19.61
C GLY A 207 -9.43 -11.91 -20.31
N ILE A 208 -10.26 -11.68 -21.33
CA ILE A 208 -10.93 -12.72 -22.13
C ILE A 208 -9.91 -13.61 -22.86
N LEU A 209 -8.79 -13.05 -23.33
CA LEU A 209 -7.72 -13.83 -23.95
C LEU A 209 -7.11 -14.90 -23.03
N GLN A 210 -7.29 -14.79 -21.70
CA GLN A 210 -6.83 -15.79 -20.75
C GLN A 210 -7.83 -16.96 -20.56
N MET A 211 -9.00 -16.92 -21.20
CA MET A 211 -10.01 -17.98 -21.10
C MET A 211 -9.48 -19.31 -21.65
N ARG A 212 -9.79 -20.41 -20.95
CA ARG A 212 -9.35 -21.76 -21.34
C ARG A 212 -10.00 -22.26 -22.63
N THR A 213 -11.21 -21.79 -22.95
CA THR A 213 -11.99 -22.28 -24.09
C THR A 213 -11.89 -21.32 -25.27
N PHE A 214 -11.18 -21.73 -26.32
CA PHE A 214 -10.95 -20.94 -27.52
C PHE A 214 -12.23 -20.41 -28.19
N TRP A 215 -13.28 -21.24 -28.29
CA TRP A 215 -14.55 -20.83 -28.89
C TRP A 215 -15.25 -19.72 -28.09
N LYS A 216 -15.27 -19.83 -26.76
CA LYS A 216 -15.86 -18.80 -25.90
C LYS A 216 -15.08 -17.50 -25.99
N MET A 217 -13.74 -17.58 -26.00
CA MET A 217 -12.84 -16.43 -26.20
C MET A 217 -13.16 -15.70 -27.50
N ILE A 218 -13.22 -16.41 -28.64
CA ILE A 218 -13.51 -15.81 -29.94
C ILE A 218 -14.87 -15.12 -29.95
N VAL A 219 -15.92 -15.79 -29.46
CA VAL A 219 -17.28 -15.22 -29.49
C VAL A 219 -17.36 -13.98 -28.60
N SER A 220 -16.72 -14.00 -27.44
CA SER A 220 -16.61 -12.84 -26.55
C SER A 220 -15.84 -11.68 -27.20
N GLU A 221 -14.69 -11.93 -27.81
CA GLU A 221 -13.93 -10.89 -28.52
C GLU A 221 -14.70 -10.30 -29.71
N LEU A 222 -15.34 -11.16 -30.50
CA LEU A 222 -16.12 -10.73 -31.66
C LEU A 222 -17.29 -9.81 -31.25
N SER A 223 -17.87 -10.05 -30.07
CA SER A 223 -18.91 -9.17 -29.52
C SER A 223 -18.41 -7.73 -29.28
N PHE A 224 -17.17 -7.55 -28.79
CA PHE A 224 -16.56 -6.23 -28.63
C PHE A 224 -16.21 -5.61 -29.99
N VAL A 225 -15.70 -6.41 -30.92
CA VAL A 225 -15.41 -5.98 -32.30
C VAL A 225 -16.66 -5.49 -33.03
N VAL A 226 -17.85 -6.00 -32.70
CA VAL A 226 -19.12 -5.50 -33.24
C VAL A 226 -19.62 -4.27 -32.47
N ALA A 227 -19.50 -4.26 -31.14
CA ALA A 227 -20.00 -3.16 -30.30
C ALA A 227 -19.23 -1.85 -30.52
N ILE A 228 -17.92 -1.90 -30.70
CA ILE A 228 -17.07 -0.70 -30.85
C ILE A 228 -17.43 0.10 -32.13
N PRO A 229 -17.47 -0.48 -33.34
CA PRO A 229 -17.91 0.21 -34.55
C PRO A 229 -19.35 0.70 -34.46
N PHE A 230 -20.25 -0.07 -33.85
CA PHE A 230 -21.63 0.38 -33.64
C PHE A 230 -21.68 1.64 -32.77
N TYR A 231 -20.92 1.68 -31.66
CA TYR A 231 -20.82 2.85 -30.80
C TYR A 231 -20.29 4.07 -31.56
N LEU A 232 -19.21 3.91 -32.33
CA LEU A 232 -18.62 4.98 -33.12
C LEU A 232 -19.57 5.47 -34.23
N TYR A 233 -20.25 4.56 -34.93
CA TYR A 233 -21.22 4.90 -35.96
C TYR A 233 -22.40 5.69 -35.38
N MET A 234 -23.00 5.21 -34.29
CA MET A 234 -24.13 5.89 -33.65
C MET A 234 -23.73 7.26 -33.07
N GLY A 235 -22.52 7.36 -32.51
CA GLY A 235 -21.97 8.61 -32.00
C GLY A 235 -21.71 9.64 -33.09
N TYR A 236 -20.93 9.29 -34.11
CA TYR A 236 -20.48 10.24 -35.14
C TYR A 236 -21.51 10.48 -36.25
N VAL A 237 -22.26 9.46 -36.67
CA VAL A 237 -23.20 9.58 -37.80
C VAL A 237 -24.59 9.97 -37.32
N GLN A 238 -25.08 9.35 -36.25
CA GLN A 238 -26.44 9.62 -35.74
C GLN A 238 -26.48 10.65 -34.61
N GLY A 239 -25.32 11.11 -34.12
CA GLY A 239 -25.25 12.08 -33.02
C GLY A 239 -25.74 11.54 -31.67
N SER A 240 -25.94 10.23 -31.54
CA SER A 240 -26.53 9.60 -30.35
C SER A 240 -25.57 8.59 -29.71
N TRP A 241 -24.67 9.12 -28.88
CA TRP A 241 -23.72 8.33 -28.09
C TRP A 241 -24.42 7.38 -27.11
N LEU A 242 -25.58 7.75 -26.60
CA LEU A 242 -26.34 6.94 -25.66
C LEU A 242 -26.85 5.65 -26.33
N ILE A 243 -27.42 5.76 -27.54
CA ILE A 243 -27.87 4.59 -28.29
C ILE A 243 -26.69 3.73 -28.72
N GLY A 244 -25.58 4.36 -29.13
CA GLY A 244 -24.33 3.65 -29.38
C GLY A 244 -23.85 2.86 -28.16
N GLY A 245 -23.97 3.44 -26.95
CA GLY A 245 -23.60 2.81 -25.69
C GLY A 245 -24.38 1.52 -25.41
N LEU A 246 -25.64 1.44 -25.86
CA LEU A 246 -26.46 0.23 -25.76
C LEU A 246 -25.86 -0.95 -26.55
N GLY A 247 -25.00 -0.70 -27.55
CA GLY A 247 -24.28 -1.75 -28.27
C GLY A 247 -23.41 -2.61 -27.35
N PHE A 248 -22.93 -2.05 -26.22
CA PHE A 248 -22.14 -2.81 -25.24
C PHE A 248 -22.96 -3.79 -24.39
N ILE A 249 -24.29 -3.79 -24.52
CA ILE A 249 -25.13 -4.88 -23.98
C ILE A 249 -24.77 -6.21 -24.64
N LEU A 250 -24.35 -6.21 -25.91
CA LEU A 250 -23.99 -7.43 -26.63
C LEU A 250 -22.82 -8.19 -25.97
N PRO A 251 -21.64 -7.58 -25.70
CA PRO A 251 -20.59 -8.23 -24.93
C PRO A 251 -21.02 -8.73 -23.56
N ILE A 252 -21.81 -7.94 -22.83
CA ILE A 252 -22.32 -8.33 -21.51
C ILE A 252 -23.19 -9.59 -21.62
N ALA A 253 -24.12 -9.61 -22.58
CA ALA A 253 -25.00 -10.75 -22.83
C ALA A 253 -24.21 -12.01 -23.20
N VAL A 254 -23.20 -11.88 -24.08
CA VAL A 254 -22.31 -12.98 -24.47
C VAL A 254 -21.54 -13.52 -23.25
N SER A 255 -20.99 -12.65 -22.42
CA SER A 255 -20.31 -13.06 -21.17
C SER A 255 -21.25 -13.76 -20.18
N MET A 256 -22.51 -13.30 -20.05
CA MET A 256 -23.52 -13.96 -19.21
C MET A 256 -23.88 -15.36 -19.73
N MET A 257 -24.07 -15.51 -21.05
CA MET A 257 -24.42 -16.80 -21.66
C MET A 257 -23.38 -17.88 -21.41
N PHE A 258 -22.10 -17.51 -21.29
CA PHE A 258 -21.02 -18.46 -21.06
C PHE A 258 -20.79 -18.84 -19.59
N GLY A 259 -21.56 -18.27 -18.66
CA GLY A 259 -21.57 -18.64 -17.25
C GLY A 259 -20.38 -18.13 -16.44
N GLU A 260 -19.64 -17.13 -16.94
CA GLU A 260 -18.52 -16.55 -16.20
C GLU A 260 -18.97 -15.56 -15.12
N MET A 261 -20.18 -14.99 -15.27
CA MET A 261 -20.83 -14.17 -14.26
C MET A 261 -21.88 -14.99 -13.51
N ASN A 262 -21.43 -15.79 -12.54
CA ASN A 262 -22.34 -16.32 -11.54
C ASN A 262 -22.63 -15.19 -10.54
N PHE A 263 -23.82 -14.59 -10.62
CA PHE A 263 -24.35 -13.74 -9.55
C PHE A 263 -24.66 -14.62 -8.34
N VAL A 264 -23.64 -15.02 -7.60
CA VAL A 264 -23.81 -15.76 -6.37
C VAL A 264 -24.27 -14.76 -5.30
N TRP A 265 -25.58 -14.63 -5.15
CA TRP A 265 -26.19 -14.00 -3.98
C TRP A 265 -26.07 -14.94 -2.76
N ASP A 266 -24.83 -15.22 -2.33
CA ASP A 266 -24.60 -16.02 -1.13
C ASP A 266 -24.76 -15.12 0.10
N ILE A 267 -26.01 -14.92 0.54
CA ILE A 267 -26.26 -14.30 1.83
C ILE A 267 -25.88 -15.32 2.89
N PRO A 268 -24.82 -15.08 3.70
CA PRO A 268 -24.34 -16.06 4.65
C PRO A 268 -25.46 -16.41 5.65
N LYS A 269 -25.67 -17.71 5.88
CA LYS A 269 -26.63 -18.21 6.86
C LYS A 269 -26.09 -17.99 8.29
N GLY A 270 -27.00 -17.85 9.27
CA GLY A 270 -26.64 -17.73 10.69
C GLY A 270 -26.45 -16.28 11.19
N PRO A 271 -25.62 -16.04 12.23
CA PRO A 271 -25.51 -14.74 12.91
C PRO A 271 -24.92 -13.63 12.03
N LEU A 272 -24.19 -14.00 10.97
CA LEU A 272 -23.65 -13.07 9.97
C LEU A 272 -24.73 -12.49 9.06
N ARG A 273 -25.86 -13.20 8.86
CA ARG A 273 -26.96 -12.77 7.99
C ARG A 273 -27.47 -11.37 8.35
N LYS A 274 -27.71 -11.14 9.64
CA LYS A 274 -28.22 -9.84 10.13
C LYS A 274 -27.23 -8.71 9.83
N LYS A 275 -25.94 -8.95 10.03
CA LYS A 275 -24.86 -7.99 9.73
C LYS A 275 -24.80 -7.68 8.23
N THR A 276 -24.83 -8.71 7.39
CA THR A 276 -24.84 -8.54 5.92
C THR A 276 -26.08 -7.78 5.44
N ILE A 277 -27.27 -8.07 5.98
CA ILE A 277 -28.50 -7.35 5.64
C ILE A 277 -28.39 -5.87 6.02
N ILE A 278 -27.90 -5.54 7.22
CA ILE A 278 -27.72 -4.14 7.64
C ILE A 278 -26.75 -3.42 6.70
N LEU A 279 -25.65 -4.06 6.30
CA LEU A 279 -24.70 -3.49 5.35
C LEU A 279 -25.35 -3.25 3.98
N LEU A 280 -26.06 -4.24 3.43
CA LEU A 280 -26.79 -4.11 2.16
C LEU A 280 -27.85 -3.00 2.20
N SER A 281 -28.61 -2.92 3.30
CA SER A 281 -29.58 -1.85 3.52
C SER A 281 -28.90 -0.48 3.60
N THR A 282 -27.73 -0.38 4.23
CA THR A 282 -26.94 0.86 4.31
C THR A 282 -26.46 1.31 2.93
N ILE A 283 -26.01 0.37 2.08
CA ILE A 283 -25.62 0.65 0.69
C ILE A 283 -26.83 1.17 -0.10
N ALA A 284 -27.97 0.46 -0.04
CA ALA A 284 -29.18 0.87 -0.74
C ALA A 284 -29.68 2.25 -0.28
N LEU A 285 -29.67 2.51 1.03
CA LEU A 285 -30.03 3.80 1.61
C LEU A 285 -29.07 4.91 1.15
N SER A 286 -27.76 4.64 1.13
CA SER A 286 -26.75 5.63 0.68
C SER A 286 -26.97 6.03 -0.77
N ILE A 287 -27.26 5.06 -1.65
CA ILE A 287 -27.59 5.32 -3.07
C ILE A 287 -28.87 6.14 -3.18
N ALA A 288 -29.93 5.75 -2.46
CA ALA A 288 -31.21 6.45 -2.49
C ALA A 288 -31.08 7.91 -2.02
N VAL A 289 -30.36 8.14 -0.91
CA VAL A 289 -30.09 9.48 -0.38
C VAL A 289 -29.21 10.29 -1.34
N PHE A 290 -28.18 9.69 -1.93
CA PHE A 290 -27.33 10.36 -2.92
C PHE A 290 -28.14 10.87 -4.11
N VAL A 291 -28.98 10.01 -4.69
CA VAL A 291 -29.85 10.36 -5.83
C VAL A 291 -30.90 11.40 -5.42
N ALA A 292 -31.52 11.25 -4.25
CA ALA A 292 -32.51 12.20 -3.75
C ALA A 292 -31.91 13.59 -3.53
N LEU A 293 -30.73 13.69 -2.90
CA LEU A 293 -30.02 14.96 -2.71
C LEU A 293 -29.55 15.56 -4.03
N GLY A 294 -29.08 14.72 -4.96
CA GLY A 294 -28.68 15.13 -6.30
C GLY A 294 -29.83 15.71 -7.11
N LEU A 295 -30.98 15.04 -7.16
CA LEU A 295 -32.12 15.45 -7.98
C LEU A 295 -32.96 16.56 -7.34
N LEU A 296 -33.20 16.51 -6.03
CA LEU A 296 -34.10 17.46 -5.35
C LEU A 296 -33.41 18.77 -4.99
N LEU A 297 -32.13 18.73 -4.64
CA LEU A 297 -31.38 19.87 -4.10
C LEU A 297 -30.18 20.28 -4.96
N ASN A 298 -30.00 19.65 -6.14
CA ASN A 298 -28.81 19.81 -6.99
C ASN A 298 -27.49 19.60 -6.22
N GLY A 299 -27.53 18.77 -5.17
CA GLY A 299 -26.47 18.64 -4.17
C GLY A 299 -25.38 17.63 -4.54
N TRP A 300 -25.18 17.31 -5.82
CA TRP A 300 -24.27 16.24 -6.27
C TRP A 300 -22.87 16.32 -5.67
N ALA A 301 -22.34 17.55 -5.58
CA ALA A 301 -20.99 17.81 -5.07
C ALA A 301 -20.83 17.49 -3.58
N TYR A 302 -21.89 17.56 -2.78
CA TYR A 302 -21.85 17.27 -1.34
C TYR A 302 -22.43 15.89 -1.01
N ALA A 303 -23.42 15.43 -1.77
CA ALA A 303 -24.18 14.22 -1.51
C ALA A 303 -23.31 12.95 -1.44
N TRP A 304 -22.18 12.90 -2.15
CA TRP A 304 -21.31 11.71 -2.17
C TRP A 304 -20.76 11.33 -0.79
N GLN A 305 -20.68 12.27 0.15
CA GLN A 305 -20.21 11.98 1.51
C GLN A 305 -21.04 10.89 2.21
N ILE A 306 -22.31 10.70 1.82
CA ILE A 306 -23.17 9.65 2.37
C ILE A 306 -22.56 8.25 2.20
N PHE A 307 -21.77 8.02 1.15
CA PHE A 307 -21.12 6.75 0.90
C PHE A 307 -20.07 6.40 1.97
N LEU A 308 -19.55 7.38 2.73
CA LEU A 308 -18.64 7.13 3.85
C LEU A 308 -19.33 6.41 5.01
N LEU A 309 -20.67 6.37 5.07
CA LEU A 309 -21.38 5.55 6.05
C LEU A 309 -21.21 4.05 5.81
N ILE A 310 -21.03 3.61 4.56
CA ILE A 310 -20.88 2.19 4.21
C ILE A 310 -19.70 1.56 4.96
N PRO A 311 -18.46 2.08 4.86
CA PRO A 311 -17.33 1.52 5.59
C PRO A 311 -17.46 1.71 7.10
N VAL A 312 -18.05 2.81 7.60
CA VAL A 312 -18.30 3.01 9.04
C VAL A 312 -19.22 1.91 9.59
N VAL A 313 -20.36 1.65 8.95
CA VAL A 313 -21.28 0.59 9.36
C VAL A 313 -20.63 -0.79 9.21
N SER A 314 -19.82 -1.00 8.18
CA SER A 314 -19.05 -2.25 8.03
C SER A 314 -18.13 -2.50 9.23
N ILE A 315 -17.34 -1.50 9.64
CA ILE A 315 -16.44 -1.61 10.80
C ILE A 315 -17.23 -1.89 12.07
N LEU A 316 -18.32 -1.16 12.30
CA LEU A 316 -19.17 -1.35 13.48
C LEU A 316 -19.80 -2.74 13.57
N LEU A 317 -20.09 -3.36 12.42
CA LEU A 317 -20.72 -4.68 12.37
C LEU A 317 -19.72 -5.83 12.43
N PHE A 318 -18.60 -5.73 11.72
CA PHE A 318 -17.68 -6.86 11.50
C PHE A 318 -16.44 -6.81 12.38
N ASP A 319 -15.98 -5.63 12.78
CA ASP A 319 -14.79 -5.45 13.59
C ASP A 319 -15.14 -5.15 15.05
N LYS A 320 -14.14 -5.26 15.94
CA LYS A 320 -14.26 -4.71 17.29
C LYS A 320 -14.30 -3.19 17.18
N PHE A 321 -15.22 -2.56 17.89
CA PHE A 321 -15.31 -1.10 17.93
C PHE A 321 -13.97 -0.51 18.36
N ARG A 322 -13.40 0.32 17.49
CA ARG A 322 -12.19 1.10 17.71
C ARG A 322 -12.44 2.50 17.21
N PHE A 323 -12.28 3.49 18.09
CA PHE A 323 -12.56 4.87 17.74
C PHE A 323 -11.62 5.33 16.62
N ALA A 324 -10.35 4.91 16.67
CA ALA A 324 -9.33 5.17 15.65
C ALA A 324 -9.69 4.62 14.26
N SER A 325 -10.55 3.60 14.16
CA SER A 325 -10.96 3.03 12.86
C SER A 325 -12.05 3.86 12.15
N ILE A 326 -12.81 4.67 12.89
CA ILE A 326 -13.93 5.47 12.35
C ILE A 326 -13.47 6.89 12.04
N THR A 327 -12.49 7.41 12.79
CA THR A 327 -12.04 8.80 12.66
C THR A 327 -11.53 9.24 11.28
N PRO A 328 -10.95 8.38 10.41
CA PRO A 328 -10.63 8.81 9.05
C PRO A 328 -11.87 9.24 8.25
N PHE A 329 -12.99 8.53 8.40
CA PHE A 329 -14.24 8.87 7.70
C PHE A 329 -14.83 10.18 8.24
N VAL A 330 -14.80 10.36 9.56
CA VAL A 330 -15.23 11.61 10.21
C VAL A 330 -14.35 12.78 9.77
N ALA A 331 -13.03 12.59 9.70
CA ALA A 331 -12.09 13.61 9.26
C ALA A 331 -12.37 14.04 7.81
N VAL A 332 -12.68 13.12 6.90
CA VAL A 332 -13.04 13.44 5.51
C VAL A 332 -14.35 14.23 5.44
N VAL A 333 -15.37 13.83 6.21
CA VAL A 333 -16.65 14.56 6.30
C VAL A 333 -16.41 15.99 6.77
N LEU A 334 -15.64 16.18 7.84
CA LEU A 334 -15.32 17.50 8.37
C LEU A 334 -14.47 18.32 7.40
N PHE A 335 -13.42 17.72 6.83
CA PHE A 335 -12.53 18.35 5.86
C PHE A 335 -13.33 18.93 4.68
N PHE A 336 -14.20 18.11 4.09
CA PHE A 336 -14.96 18.53 2.92
C PHE A 336 -16.11 19.47 3.30
N SER A 337 -16.79 19.27 4.43
CA SER A 337 -17.88 20.18 4.87
C SER A 337 -17.36 21.59 5.16
N ILE A 338 -16.24 21.70 5.88
CA ILE A 338 -15.61 22.99 6.17
C ILE A 338 -15.08 23.63 4.88
N GLY A 339 -14.39 22.85 4.05
CA GLY A 339 -13.84 23.31 2.79
C GLY A 339 -14.91 23.79 1.81
N TYR A 340 -15.97 23.01 1.62
CA TYR A 340 -17.01 23.25 0.63
C TYR A 340 -17.96 24.40 1.04
N PHE A 341 -18.45 24.42 2.29
CA PHE A 341 -19.42 25.44 2.71
C PHE A 341 -18.79 26.78 3.12
N PHE A 342 -17.56 26.76 3.64
CA PHE A 342 -16.89 27.97 4.13
C PHE A 342 -15.72 28.42 3.23
N ASN A 343 -15.43 27.69 2.16
CA ASN A 343 -14.26 27.92 1.28
C ASN A 343 -12.92 27.90 2.05
N MET A 344 -12.88 27.20 3.19
CA MET A 344 -11.75 27.15 4.12
C MET A 344 -10.97 25.83 3.99
N PHE A 345 -10.67 25.40 2.77
CA PHE A 345 -9.91 24.16 2.53
C PHE A 345 -8.52 24.16 3.19
N GLN A 346 -7.93 25.34 3.41
CA GLN A 346 -6.65 25.47 4.10
C GLN A 346 -6.74 25.08 5.58
N LEU A 347 -7.81 25.48 6.27
CA LEU A 347 -8.04 25.17 7.69
C LEU A 347 -8.67 23.78 7.88
N SER A 348 -9.43 23.30 6.90
CA SER A 348 -10.14 22.03 7.03
C SER A 348 -9.20 20.82 7.12
N TRP A 349 -7.93 20.96 6.70
CA TRP A 349 -6.87 19.97 6.94
C TRP A 349 -6.68 19.62 8.43
N LEU A 350 -6.98 20.55 9.35
CA LEU A 350 -6.91 20.29 10.79
C LEU A 350 -7.85 19.17 11.24
N ALA A 351 -8.90 18.85 10.48
CA ALA A 351 -9.78 17.73 10.76
C ALA A 351 -9.03 16.38 10.78
N PHE A 352 -7.96 16.23 10.01
CA PHE A 352 -7.17 14.99 9.98
C PHE A 352 -6.34 14.78 11.26
N LEU A 353 -6.14 15.81 12.10
CA LEU A 353 -5.49 15.66 13.40
C LEU A 353 -6.33 14.79 14.36
N ILE A 354 -7.62 14.63 14.12
CA ILE A 354 -8.49 13.75 14.91
C ILE A 354 -8.04 12.28 14.79
N ILE A 355 -7.41 11.88 13.68
CA ILE A 355 -6.94 10.50 13.47
C ILE A 355 -5.84 10.10 14.48
N PRO A 356 -4.69 10.80 14.57
CA PRO A 356 -3.68 10.47 15.56
C PRO A 356 -4.16 10.73 17.00
N ILE A 357 -4.97 11.77 17.24
CA ILE A 357 -5.54 12.04 18.57
C ILE A 357 -6.40 10.86 19.05
N ALA A 358 -7.27 10.35 18.19
CA ALA A 358 -8.10 9.19 18.50
C ALA A 358 -7.27 7.93 18.76
N ALA A 359 -6.22 7.70 17.98
CA ALA A 359 -5.32 6.58 18.19
C ALA A 359 -4.57 6.68 19.53
N ILE A 360 -4.17 7.88 19.95
CA ILE A 360 -3.52 8.09 21.25
C ILE A 360 -4.53 7.87 22.39
N LEU A 361 -5.73 8.47 22.30
CA LEU A 361 -6.77 8.34 23.34
C LEU A 361 -7.27 6.91 23.51
N GLU A 362 -7.23 6.09 22.46
CA GLU A 362 -7.63 4.67 22.53
C GLU A 362 -6.55 3.78 23.17
N ASN A 363 -5.28 4.19 23.10
CA ASN A 363 -4.14 3.43 23.65
C ASN A 363 -3.60 4.00 24.97
N ALA A 364 -4.17 5.11 25.47
CA ALA A 364 -3.89 5.72 26.77
C ALA A 364 -4.84 5.15 27.82
#